data_AF-G7TDG2-F1
#
_entry.id   AF-G7TDG2-F1
#
_cell.length_a   1.000
_cell.length_b   1.000
_cell.length_c   1.000
_cell.angle_alpha   90.00
_cell.angle_beta   90.00
_cell.angle_gamma   90.00
#
_symmetry.space_group_name_H-M   'P 1'
#
loop_
_entity.id
_entity.type
_entity.pdbx_description
1 polymer ?
#
loop_
_entity_poly.entity_id
_entity_poly.type
_entity_poly.pdbx_seq_one_letter_code
_entity_poly.pdbx_strand_id
1 'polypeptide(L)'
;MPENAWGSHDFDPRHFPDPDGMVKAVHDMHAQIMISIWPKFYPTTANYKELDAAGFMFKRNVEVGELDWISKGYKNCFYDPYSEKAQAMYWHQIDEQLNSKGFDAWWMDADEPDVHSNLDIAEHKARTTPNALGSSTEYFNAYPLPHTHGVYVGDRAADDKRVFILSHKGYAGTQRHAVAVWSGDIVSRWDAMRDQCSCVPVRSCRLARCRNTWTSSPTHR
;
A
#
# COMPACT_ATOMS: atom_id res chain seq x y z
N MET A 1 -4.60 -11.02 -8.85
CA MET A 1 -4.07 -10.51 -10.13
C MET A 1 -3.31 -11.55 -10.92
N PRO A 2 -3.32 -11.48 -12.26
CA PRO A 2 -2.47 -12.33 -13.11
C PRO A 2 -0.99 -12.18 -12.77
N GLU A 3 -0.21 -13.27 -12.89
CA GLU A 3 1.21 -13.33 -12.49
C GLU A 3 2.08 -12.23 -13.12
N ASN A 4 1.82 -11.90 -14.39
CA ASN A 4 2.60 -10.95 -15.18
C ASN A 4 1.98 -9.54 -15.26
N ALA A 5 1.03 -9.22 -14.38
CA ALA A 5 0.25 -7.98 -14.43
C ALA A 5 0.14 -7.29 -13.06
N TRP A 6 1.18 -7.31 -12.24
CA TRP A 6 1.16 -6.59 -10.97
C TRP A 6 0.92 -5.09 -11.21
N GLY A 7 -0.10 -4.56 -10.55
CA GLY A 7 -0.53 -3.16 -10.67
C GLY A 7 -1.59 -2.93 -11.75
N SER A 8 -2.07 -3.96 -12.46
CA SER A 8 -3.25 -3.82 -13.33
C SER A 8 -4.57 -3.81 -12.55
N HIS A 9 -4.55 -4.35 -11.32
CA HIS A 9 -5.72 -4.58 -10.46
C HIS A 9 -6.73 -5.59 -11.02
N ASP A 10 -6.39 -6.31 -12.09
CA ASP A 10 -7.22 -7.39 -12.62
C ASP A 10 -7.27 -8.59 -11.66
N PHE A 11 -8.29 -9.42 -11.82
CA PHE A 11 -8.40 -10.72 -11.18
C PHE A 11 -7.94 -11.82 -12.14
N ASP A 12 -7.15 -12.79 -11.66
CA ASP A 12 -6.81 -13.95 -12.50
C ASP A 12 -8.04 -14.86 -12.56
N PRO A 13 -8.69 -15.02 -13.73
CA PRO A 13 -9.95 -15.74 -13.83
C PRO A 13 -9.82 -17.25 -13.50
N ARG A 14 -8.59 -17.79 -13.48
CA ARG A 14 -8.37 -19.17 -13.03
C ARG A 14 -8.61 -19.36 -11.53
N HIS A 15 -8.39 -18.31 -10.75
CA HIS A 15 -8.48 -18.34 -9.29
C HIS A 15 -9.66 -17.52 -8.76
N PHE A 16 -9.98 -16.42 -9.43
CA PHE A 16 -11.03 -15.47 -9.08
C PHE A 16 -11.90 -15.16 -10.31
N PRO A 17 -12.68 -16.15 -10.81
CA PRO A 17 -13.46 -16.02 -12.04
C PRO A 17 -14.63 -15.02 -11.93
N ASP A 18 -15.17 -14.83 -10.72
CA ASP A 18 -16.30 -13.94 -10.44
C ASP A 18 -16.03 -13.12 -9.17
N PRO A 19 -15.25 -12.02 -9.27
CA PRO A 19 -14.91 -11.19 -8.11
C PRO A 19 -16.13 -10.50 -7.49
N ASP A 20 -17.09 -10.06 -8.31
CA ASP A 20 -18.34 -9.45 -7.85
C ASP A 20 -19.18 -10.46 -7.04
N GLY A 21 -19.33 -11.68 -7.55
CA GLY A 21 -19.98 -12.77 -6.83
C GLY A 21 -19.25 -13.16 -5.54
N MET A 22 -17.91 -13.10 -5.53
CA MET A 22 -17.10 -13.35 -4.33
C MET A 22 -17.38 -12.30 -3.24
N VAL A 23 -17.35 -11.01 -3.58
CA VAL A 23 -17.65 -9.92 -2.63
C VAL A 23 -19.07 -10.07 -2.11
N LYS A 24 -20.04 -10.30 -3.01
CA LYS A 24 -21.44 -10.53 -2.63
C LYS A 24 -21.59 -11.70 -1.66
N ALA A 25 -20.92 -12.83 -1.91
CA ALA A 25 -20.99 -13.99 -1.03
C ALA A 25 -20.45 -13.70 0.39
N VAL A 26 -19.40 -12.88 0.51
CA VAL A 26 -18.89 -12.44 1.82
C VAL A 26 -19.92 -11.55 2.53
N HIS A 27 -20.54 -10.62 1.80
CA HIS A 27 -21.58 -9.74 2.35
C HIS A 27 -22.84 -10.51 2.77
N ASP A 28 -23.26 -11.53 2.02
CA ASP A 28 -24.39 -12.42 2.35
C ASP A 28 -24.14 -13.19 3.67
N MET A 29 -22.88 -13.34 4.09
CA MET A 29 -22.50 -13.91 5.39
C MET A 29 -22.35 -12.87 6.51
N HIS A 30 -22.76 -11.62 6.27
CA HIS A 30 -22.60 -10.49 7.20
C HIS A 30 -21.14 -10.17 7.56
N ALA A 31 -20.20 -10.45 6.66
CA ALA A 31 -18.78 -10.12 6.82
C ALA A 31 -18.36 -9.00 5.85
N GLN A 32 -17.18 -8.43 6.07
CA GLN A 32 -16.53 -7.45 5.20
C GLN A 32 -15.26 -8.04 4.60
N ILE A 33 -14.89 -7.58 3.41
CA ILE A 33 -13.70 -8.02 2.68
C ILE A 33 -12.72 -6.87 2.44
N MET A 34 -11.48 -7.10 2.85
CA MET A 34 -10.34 -6.22 2.60
C MET A 34 -9.45 -6.82 1.52
N ILE A 35 -8.96 -5.98 0.61
CA ILE A 35 -8.06 -6.39 -0.47
C ILE A 35 -6.70 -5.69 -0.37
N SER A 36 -5.64 -6.42 -0.70
CA SER A 36 -4.28 -5.85 -0.75
C SER A 36 -4.11 -5.01 -2.01
N ILE A 37 -3.63 -3.78 -1.81
CA ILE A 37 -3.18 -2.86 -2.83
C ILE A 37 -1.75 -2.43 -2.51
N TRP A 38 -0.91 -2.40 -3.54
CA TRP A 38 0.49 -1.99 -3.40
C TRP A 38 0.70 -0.72 -4.22
N PRO A 39 1.67 0.13 -3.85
CA PRO A 39 2.16 1.20 -4.72
C PRO A 39 3.03 0.70 -5.89
N LYS A 40 3.13 -0.63 -6.07
CA LYS A 40 4.00 -1.33 -7.03
C LYS A 40 3.30 -1.61 -8.36
N PHE A 41 4.01 -1.37 -9.45
CA PHE A 41 3.56 -1.60 -10.81
C PHE A 41 4.63 -2.28 -11.66
N TYR A 42 4.20 -3.22 -12.51
CA TYR A 42 5.04 -3.73 -13.60
C TYR A 42 4.99 -2.77 -14.80
N PRO A 43 6.12 -2.53 -15.49
CA PRO A 43 6.21 -1.57 -16.59
C PRO A 43 5.36 -1.96 -17.81
N THR A 44 4.86 -3.19 -17.85
CA THR A 44 4.02 -3.73 -18.92
C THR A 44 2.55 -3.33 -18.81
N THR A 45 2.06 -2.97 -17.61
CA THR A 45 0.64 -2.68 -17.36
C THR A 45 0.20 -1.33 -17.93
N ALA A 46 -1.10 -1.17 -18.19
CA ALA A 46 -1.66 0.11 -18.64
C ALA A 46 -1.53 1.19 -17.54
N ASN A 47 -1.85 0.81 -16.29
CA ASN A 47 -1.77 1.68 -15.12
C ASN A 47 -0.36 2.26 -14.91
N TYR A 48 0.69 1.43 -15.07
CA TYR A 48 2.07 1.91 -15.07
C TYR A 48 2.30 2.98 -16.13
N LYS A 49 1.93 2.68 -17.38
CA LYS A 49 2.20 3.56 -18.53
C LYS A 49 1.49 4.89 -18.38
N GLU A 50 0.29 4.88 -17.80
CA GLU A 50 -0.48 6.10 -17.51
C GLU A 50 0.25 6.97 -16.47
N LEU A 51 0.66 6.39 -15.34
CA LEU A 51 1.42 7.09 -14.31
C LEU A 51 2.78 7.57 -14.81
N ASP A 52 3.50 6.76 -15.58
CA ASP A 52 4.82 7.10 -16.15
C ASP A 52 4.72 8.23 -17.18
N ALA A 53 3.70 8.19 -18.05
CA ALA A 53 3.43 9.27 -19.00
C ALA A 53 3.15 10.61 -18.32
N ALA A 54 2.61 10.57 -17.09
CA ALA A 54 2.40 11.76 -16.26
C ALA A 54 3.63 12.13 -15.39
N GLY A 55 4.70 11.34 -15.42
CA GLY A 55 5.93 11.57 -14.66
C GLY A 55 5.86 11.14 -13.18
N PHE A 56 4.94 10.24 -12.83
CA PHE A 56 4.66 9.84 -11.45
C PHE A 56 5.21 8.45 -11.09
N MET A 57 6.29 8.00 -11.74
CA MET A 57 6.92 6.70 -11.46
C MET A 57 8.38 6.84 -11.04
N PHE A 58 8.77 6.12 -9.99
CA PHE A 58 10.17 5.95 -9.59
C PHE A 58 10.86 4.90 -10.46
N LYS A 59 11.38 5.33 -11.61
CA LYS A 59 11.88 4.44 -12.66
C LYS A 59 13.20 3.73 -12.37
N ARG A 60 14.00 4.23 -11.43
CA ARG A 60 15.38 3.74 -11.22
C ARG A 60 15.45 2.24 -10.98
N ASN A 61 14.48 1.65 -10.28
CA ASN A 61 14.43 0.20 -10.03
C ASN A 61 14.34 -0.62 -11.34
N VAL A 62 13.58 -0.13 -12.32
CA VAL A 62 13.48 -0.72 -13.66
C VAL A 62 14.76 -0.49 -14.47
N GLU A 63 15.36 0.71 -14.34
CA GLU A 63 16.59 1.11 -15.04
C GLU A 63 17.80 0.27 -14.60
N VAL A 64 17.93 -0.02 -13.31
CA VAL A 64 18.99 -0.90 -12.78
C VAL A 64 18.70 -2.39 -13.02
N GLY A 65 17.55 -2.73 -13.60
CA GLY A 65 17.22 -4.07 -14.07
C GLY A 65 16.76 -5.04 -12.97
N GLU A 66 16.28 -4.51 -11.85
CA GLU A 66 15.91 -5.32 -10.68
C GLU A 66 14.64 -6.12 -10.94
N LEU A 67 14.62 -7.33 -10.39
CA LEU A 67 13.51 -8.26 -10.51
C LEU A 67 12.93 -8.51 -9.12
N ASP A 68 11.62 -8.68 -9.05
CA ASP A 68 10.97 -9.18 -7.85
C ASP A 68 11.08 -10.71 -7.72
N TRP A 69 10.45 -11.24 -6.67
CA TRP A 69 10.50 -12.64 -6.29
C TRP A 69 9.43 -13.52 -6.97
N ILE A 70 8.60 -12.97 -7.86
CA ILE A 70 7.49 -13.73 -8.45
C ILE A 70 8.01 -14.57 -9.62
N SER A 71 7.94 -15.90 -9.51
CA SER A 71 8.25 -16.84 -10.59
C SER A 71 9.67 -16.60 -11.14
N LYS A 72 9.81 -16.27 -12.43
CA LYS A 72 11.09 -15.92 -13.08
C LYS A 72 11.64 -14.52 -12.72
N GLY A 73 10.89 -13.75 -11.94
CA GLY A 73 11.18 -12.38 -11.58
C GLY A 73 10.71 -11.36 -12.63
N TYR A 74 10.11 -10.28 -12.15
CA TYR A 74 9.57 -9.21 -12.98
C TYR A 74 10.15 -7.85 -12.60
N LYS A 75 10.48 -7.07 -13.64
CA LYS A 75 10.82 -5.66 -13.46
C LYS A 75 9.62 -4.94 -12.87
N ASN A 76 9.88 -4.09 -11.88
CA ASN A 76 8.83 -3.39 -11.16
C ASN A 76 9.37 -2.07 -10.60
N CYS A 77 8.46 -1.19 -10.24
CA CYS A 77 8.74 0.09 -9.62
C CYS A 77 7.52 0.59 -8.88
N PHE A 78 7.70 1.69 -8.15
CA PHE A 78 6.69 2.28 -7.29
C PHE A 78 6.31 3.65 -7.84
N TYR A 79 5.04 4.02 -7.67
CA TYR A 79 4.60 5.35 -8.06
C TYR A 79 5.02 6.42 -7.04
N ASP A 80 5.00 7.68 -7.46
CA ASP A 80 5.29 8.84 -6.61
C ASP A 80 3.98 9.41 -6.03
N PRO A 81 3.66 9.23 -4.74
CA PRO A 81 2.43 9.73 -4.14
C PRO A 81 2.48 11.21 -3.78
N TYR A 82 3.61 11.90 -3.93
CA TYR A 82 3.79 13.24 -3.38
C TYR A 82 3.04 14.35 -4.13
N SER A 83 2.45 14.03 -5.28
CA SER A 83 1.55 14.91 -6.05
C SER A 83 0.09 14.49 -5.86
N GLU A 84 -0.80 15.46 -5.63
CA GLU A 84 -2.26 15.22 -5.57
C GLU A 84 -2.79 14.60 -6.87
N LYS A 85 -2.21 14.96 -8.02
CA LYS A 85 -2.58 14.36 -9.31
C LYS A 85 -2.20 12.88 -9.37
N ALA A 86 -1.03 12.51 -8.85
CA ALA A 86 -0.59 11.11 -8.79
C ALA A 86 -1.47 10.29 -7.84
N GLN A 87 -1.84 10.87 -6.69
CA GLN A 87 -2.78 10.28 -5.74
C GLN A 87 -4.15 10.02 -6.39
N ALA A 88 -4.69 10.99 -7.12
CA ALA A 88 -5.97 10.86 -7.81
C ALA A 88 -5.92 9.81 -8.92
N MET A 89 -4.83 9.74 -9.69
CA MET A 89 -4.64 8.70 -10.73
C MET A 89 -4.57 7.30 -10.12
N TYR A 90 -3.78 7.13 -9.04
CA TYR A 90 -3.69 5.87 -8.33
C TYR A 90 -5.04 5.42 -7.77
N TRP A 91 -5.80 6.33 -7.15
CA TRP A 91 -7.15 6.04 -6.68
C TRP A 91 -8.08 5.68 -7.83
N HIS A 92 -8.09 6.43 -8.93
CA HIS A 92 -8.95 6.15 -10.09
C HIS A 92 -8.75 4.72 -10.62
N GLN A 93 -7.49 4.26 -10.72
CA GLN A 93 -7.15 2.90 -11.16
C GLN A 93 -7.70 1.83 -10.20
N ILE A 94 -7.68 2.10 -8.89
CA ILE A 94 -8.26 1.22 -7.86
C ILE A 94 -9.78 1.28 -7.87
N ASP A 95 -10.36 2.47 -8.04
CA ASP A 95 -11.80 2.70 -8.02
C ASP A 95 -12.49 1.92 -9.15
N GLU A 96 -11.96 2.09 -10.37
CA GLU A 96 -12.46 1.44 -11.57
C GLU A 96 -12.44 -0.09 -11.45
N GLN A 97 -11.36 -0.66 -10.91
CA GLN A 97 -11.16 -2.12 -10.91
C GLN A 97 -11.58 -2.82 -9.62
N LEU A 98 -11.50 -2.17 -8.46
CA LEU A 98 -11.72 -2.79 -7.16
C LEU A 98 -12.91 -2.17 -6.45
N ASN A 99 -12.94 -0.84 -6.23
CA ASN A 99 -14.01 -0.22 -5.44
C ASN A 99 -15.38 -0.41 -6.10
N SER A 100 -15.45 -0.33 -7.43
CA SER A 100 -16.64 -0.59 -8.24
C SER A 100 -17.29 -1.95 -7.98
N LYS A 101 -16.53 -2.92 -7.45
CA LYS A 101 -16.98 -4.28 -7.11
C LYS A 101 -17.44 -4.44 -5.67
N GLY A 102 -17.37 -3.38 -4.86
CA GLY A 102 -17.89 -3.36 -3.48
C GLY A 102 -16.94 -3.81 -2.39
N PHE A 103 -15.61 -3.76 -2.58
CA PHE A 103 -14.68 -3.99 -1.47
C PHE A 103 -14.87 -2.96 -0.34
N ASP A 104 -14.68 -3.41 0.90
CA ASP A 104 -14.99 -2.62 2.09
C ASP A 104 -13.77 -1.89 2.69
N ALA A 105 -12.56 -2.36 2.36
CA ALA A 105 -11.34 -1.94 3.02
C ALA A 105 -10.09 -2.14 2.15
N TRP A 106 -9.07 -1.33 2.42
CA TRP A 106 -7.81 -1.31 1.67
C TRP A 106 -6.63 -1.70 2.55
N TRP A 107 -5.96 -2.80 2.19
CA TRP A 107 -4.70 -3.17 2.80
C TRP A 107 -3.54 -2.64 1.95
N MET A 108 -3.01 -1.48 2.37
CA MET A 108 -1.94 -0.75 1.72
C MET A 108 -0.58 -1.28 2.19
N ASP A 109 -0.01 -2.18 1.42
CA ASP A 109 1.23 -2.87 1.78
C ASP A 109 2.45 -2.29 1.06
N ALA A 110 3.63 -2.52 1.65
CA ALA A 110 4.94 -2.02 1.21
C ALA A 110 4.98 -0.49 0.98
N ASP A 111 4.34 0.29 1.86
CA ASP A 111 4.27 1.74 1.75
C ASP A 111 5.38 2.50 2.52
N GLU A 112 6.49 1.83 2.85
CA GLU A 112 7.74 2.48 3.27
C GLU A 112 8.26 3.55 2.30
N PRO A 113 8.39 3.31 0.96
CA PRO A 113 8.07 2.14 0.14
C PRO A 113 9.20 1.09 0.00
N ASP A 114 8.93 -0.21 0.12
CA ASP A 114 9.97 -1.25 -0.08
C ASP A 114 10.17 -1.60 -1.57
N VAL A 115 10.81 -0.67 -2.30
CA VAL A 115 11.02 -0.76 -3.76
C VAL A 115 11.82 -2.01 -4.17
N HIS A 116 12.78 -2.40 -3.34
CA HIS A 116 13.48 -3.66 -3.40
C HIS A 116 14.09 -3.92 -2.02
N SER A 117 13.80 -5.09 -1.46
CA SER A 117 14.18 -5.40 -0.09
C SER A 117 15.69 -5.55 0.06
N ASN A 118 16.20 -5.21 1.24
CA ASN A 118 17.62 -5.37 1.64
C ASN A 118 18.64 -4.44 0.95
N LEU A 119 18.18 -3.36 0.32
CA LEU A 119 19.06 -2.29 -0.12
C LEU A 119 19.63 -1.51 1.07
N ASP A 120 20.80 -0.91 0.87
CA ASP A 120 21.25 0.14 1.77
C ASP A 120 20.37 1.39 1.65
N ILE A 121 20.38 2.24 2.67
CA ILE A 121 19.54 3.44 2.74
C ILE A 121 19.87 4.44 1.62
N ALA A 122 21.13 4.49 1.17
CA ALA A 122 21.54 5.44 0.13
C ALA A 122 20.98 5.04 -1.23
N GLU A 123 21.01 3.74 -1.56
CA GLU A 123 20.44 3.19 -2.78
C GLU A 123 18.90 3.24 -2.75
N HIS A 124 18.29 2.99 -1.59
CA HIS A 124 16.84 3.17 -1.42
C HIS A 124 16.41 4.62 -1.73
N LYS A 125 17.11 5.61 -1.15
CA LYS A 125 16.90 7.04 -1.46
C LYS A 125 17.18 7.38 -2.92
N ALA A 126 18.18 6.77 -3.54
CA ALA A 126 18.48 6.97 -4.95
C ALA A 126 17.36 6.45 -5.83
N ARG A 127 16.70 5.35 -5.44
CA ARG A 127 15.59 4.74 -6.19
C ARG A 127 14.30 5.53 -6.12
N THR A 128 14.10 6.32 -5.08
CA THR A 128 12.90 7.15 -4.89
C THR A 128 13.16 8.65 -5.11
N THR A 129 14.27 9.04 -5.72
CA THR A 129 14.62 10.45 -6.02
C THR A 129 14.64 10.72 -7.53
N PRO A 130 14.23 11.92 -7.98
CA PRO A 130 13.48 12.92 -7.23
C PRO A 130 12.02 12.49 -7.04
N ASN A 131 11.34 13.07 -6.06
CA ASN A 131 9.89 13.01 -5.94
C ASN A 131 9.27 14.41 -6.17
N ALA A 132 7.95 14.50 -6.22
CA ALA A 132 7.23 15.74 -6.52
C ALA A 132 7.50 16.90 -5.53
N LEU A 133 7.94 16.62 -4.30
CA LEU A 133 8.30 17.65 -3.31
C LEU A 133 9.80 17.95 -3.27
N GLY A 134 10.65 17.05 -3.77
CA GLY A 134 12.10 17.24 -3.77
C GLY A 134 12.87 15.93 -3.65
N SER A 135 13.95 15.93 -2.87
CA SER A 135 14.79 14.76 -2.68
C SER A 135 14.19 13.80 -1.66
N SER A 136 14.27 12.50 -1.92
CA SER A 136 13.94 11.46 -0.93
C SER A 136 14.88 11.46 0.29
N THR A 137 16.00 12.19 0.25
CA THR A 137 16.77 12.47 1.47
C THR A 137 15.99 13.35 2.45
N GLU A 138 15.20 14.30 1.95
CA GLU A 138 14.40 15.24 2.74
C GLU A 138 13.05 14.61 3.14
N TYR A 139 12.41 13.88 2.21
CA TYR A 139 11.07 13.32 2.39
C TYR A 139 11.05 11.81 2.67
N PHE A 140 12.10 11.25 3.28
CA PHE A 140 12.26 9.79 3.38
C PHE A 140 11.13 9.05 4.11
N ASN A 141 10.71 9.57 5.27
CA ASN A 141 9.73 8.89 6.14
C ASN A 141 8.27 9.21 5.81
N ALA A 142 8.03 10.14 4.88
CA ALA A 142 6.72 10.74 4.71
C ALA A 142 5.80 9.93 3.79
N TYR A 143 6.31 8.98 3.01
CA TYR A 143 5.61 8.29 1.92
C TYR A 143 4.21 7.72 2.28
N PRO A 144 4.00 7.07 3.45
CA PRO A 144 2.69 6.52 3.79
C PRO A 144 1.61 7.60 3.91
N LEU A 145 1.98 8.84 4.27
CA LEU A 145 1.03 9.90 4.52
C LEU A 145 0.30 10.39 3.26
N PRO A 146 0.97 10.83 2.18
CA PRO A 146 0.30 11.19 0.94
C PRO A 146 -0.28 9.97 0.21
N HIS A 147 0.32 8.78 0.36
CA HIS A 147 -0.20 7.55 -0.23
C HIS A 147 -1.59 7.21 0.34
N THR A 148 -1.71 7.13 1.66
CA THR A 148 -3.01 6.90 2.34
C THR A 148 -3.99 8.05 2.16
N HIS A 149 -3.51 9.29 2.03
CA HIS A 149 -4.35 10.45 1.77
C HIS A 149 -5.15 10.31 0.47
N GLY A 150 -4.47 9.91 -0.61
CA GLY A 150 -5.10 9.74 -1.92
C GLY A 150 -6.27 8.75 -1.91
N VAL A 151 -6.04 7.58 -1.31
CA VAL A 151 -7.06 6.54 -1.16
C VAL A 151 -8.20 7.00 -0.25
N TYR A 152 -7.89 7.64 0.89
CA TYR A 152 -8.92 8.14 1.80
C TYR A 152 -9.83 9.19 1.18
N VAL A 153 -9.26 10.17 0.48
CA VAL A 153 -10.03 11.23 -0.19
C VAL A 153 -10.86 10.64 -1.32
N GLY A 154 -10.28 9.73 -2.10
CA GLY A 154 -10.95 9.06 -3.21
C GLY A 154 -12.15 8.22 -2.76
N ASP A 155 -11.95 7.31 -1.80
CA ASP A 155 -12.99 6.43 -1.29
C ASP A 155 -14.14 7.22 -0.65
N ARG A 156 -13.79 8.25 0.14
CA ARG A 156 -14.78 9.13 0.76
C ARG A 156 -15.57 9.98 -0.24
N ALA A 157 -15.03 10.21 -1.45
CA ALA A 157 -15.73 10.90 -2.52
C ALA A 157 -16.58 9.95 -3.37
N ALA A 158 -16.26 8.65 -3.39
CA ALA A 158 -16.96 7.65 -4.18
C ALA A 158 -18.29 7.21 -3.55
N ASP A 159 -18.35 7.10 -2.21
CA ASP A 159 -19.55 6.68 -1.48
C ASP A 159 -19.58 7.27 -0.06
N ASP A 160 -20.77 7.34 0.57
CA ASP A 160 -20.97 7.83 1.95
C ASP A 160 -20.59 6.79 3.02
N LYS A 161 -19.87 5.73 2.63
CA LYS A 161 -19.37 4.69 3.53
C LYS A 161 -18.16 5.17 4.33
N ARG A 162 -17.93 4.56 5.49
CA ARG A 162 -16.72 4.81 6.28
C ARG A 162 -15.53 4.13 5.62
N VAL A 163 -14.47 4.90 5.40
CA VAL A 163 -13.18 4.38 4.92
C VAL A 163 -12.49 3.57 6.02
N PHE A 164 -11.89 2.44 5.63
CA PHE A 164 -10.96 1.69 6.47
C PHE A 164 -9.70 1.34 5.68
N ILE A 165 -8.54 1.75 6.20
CA ILE A 165 -7.24 1.45 5.61
C ILE A 165 -6.38 0.72 6.66
N LEU A 166 -5.78 -0.40 6.26
CA LEU A 166 -4.70 -1.05 7.00
C LEU A 166 -3.39 -0.78 6.25
N SER A 167 -2.42 -0.10 6.87
CA SER A 167 -1.19 0.37 6.21
C SER A 167 0.06 -0.12 6.95
N HIS A 168 1.12 -0.48 6.19
CA HIS A 168 2.31 -1.13 6.76
C HIS A 168 3.09 -0.13 7.59
N LYS A 169 3.15 1.11 7.11
CA LYS A 169 3.82 2.22 7.77
C LYS A 169 2.87 3.36 8.04
N GLY A 170 3.39 4.39 8.68
CA GLY A 170 2.63 5.58 9.00
C GLY A 170 3.55 6.72 9.32
N TYR A 171 3.04 7.93 9.13
CA TYR A 171 3.71 9.14 9.55
C TYR A 171 2.78 9.96 10.45
N ALA A 172 3.30 11.05 11.03
CA ALA A 172 2.49 11.94 11.85
C ALA A 172 1.28 12.44 11.04
N GLY A 173 0.08 12.15 11.55
CA GLY A 173 -1.17 12.59 10.93
C GLY A 173 -1.87 11.54 10.06
N THR A 174 -1.29 10.37 9.81
CA THR A 174 -1.91 9.27 9.06
C THR A 174 -3.26 8.84 9.66
N GLN A 175 -3.47 8.98 10.97
CA GLN A 175 -4.73 8.66 11.65
C GLN A 175 -5.95 9.46 11.14
N ARG A 176 -5.74 10.64 10.53
CA ARG A 176 -6.85 11.45 9.96
C ARG A 176 -7.40 10.86 8.65
N HIS A 177 -6.71 9.87 8.08
CA HIS A 177 -7.10 9.17 6.86
C HIS A 177 -7.79 7.82 7.17
N ALA A 178 -8.28 7.62 8.40
CA ALA A 178 -8.91 6.37 8.86
C ALA A 178 -7.99 5.14 8.72
N VAL A 179 -6.69 5.35 8.99
CA VAL A 179 -5.65 4.33 8.85
C VAL A 179 -5.34 3.67 10.20
N ALA A 180 -5.41 2.34 10.22
CA ALA A 180 -4.74 1.50 11.21
C ALA A 180 -3.36 1.08 10.68
N VAL A 181 -2.34 1.05 11.55
CA VAL A 181 -0.98 0.63 11.18
C VAL A 181 -0.66 -0.72 11.84
N TRP A 182 -0.06 -1.66 11.11
CA TRP A 182 0.46 -2.90 11.71
C TRP A 182 1.98 -2.93 11.77
N SER A 183 2.53 -3.78 12.65
CA SER A 183 3.97 -3.84 12.93
C SER A 183 4.84 -4.41 11.79
N GLY A 184 4.24 -4.82 10.69
CA GLY A 184 4.91 -5.49 9.59
C GLY A 184 5.18 -6.97 9.79
N ASP A 185 6.05 -7.49 8.92
CA ASP A 185 6.46 -8.89 8.88
C ASP A 185 7.39 -9.23 10.05
N ILE A 186 6.77 -9.67 11.15
CA ILE A 186 7.49 -10.17 12.33
C ILE A 186 7.60 -11.70 12.29
N VAL A 187 8.66 -12.21 12.91
CA VAL A 187 8.89 -13.66 13.01
C VAL A 187 8.09 -14.27 14.17
N SER A 188 7.60 -15.50 13.99
CA SER A 188 6.88 -16.28 15.02
C SER A 188 7.81 -16.71 16.17
N ARG A 189 8.19 -15.76 17.03
CA ARG A 189 9.06 -15.98 18.19
C ARG A 189 8.49 -15.29 19.42
N TRP A 190 8.75 -15.87 20.59
CA TRP A 190 8.34 -15.29 21.88
C TRP A 190 8.91 -13.88 22.11
N ASP A 191 10.14 -13.64 21.67
CA ASP A 191 10.76 -12.32 21.77
C ASP A 191 10.05 -11.29 20.90
N ALA A 192 9.70 -11.66 19.66
CA ALA A 192 8.92 -10.80 18.77
C ALA A 192 7.54 -10.47 19.37
N MET A 193 6.85 -11.46 19.95
CA MET A 193 5.58 -11.24 20.66
C MET A 193 5.74 -10.28 21.84
N ARG A 194 6.81 -10.43 22.63
CA ARG A 194 7.12 -9.54 23.76
C ARG A 194 7.40 -8.12 23.29
N ASP A 195 8.12 -7.95 22.18
CA ASP A 195 8.45 -6.65 21.62
C ASP A 195 7.20 -5.91 21.09
N GLN A 196 6.19 -6.64 20.60
CA GLN A 196 4.88 -6.05 20.28
C GLN A 196 4.20 -5.43 21.51
N CYS A 197 4.36 -6.03 22.70
CA CYS A 197 3.90 -5.42 23.94
C CYS A 197 4.70 -4.18 24.37
N SER A 198 5.80 -3.80 23.72
CA SER A 198 6.40 -2.47 23.92
C SER A 198 5.92 -1.48 22.85
N CYS A 199 5.58 -2.00 21.67
CA CYS A 199 5.09 -1.24 20.52
C CYS A 199 3.59 -0.91 20.60
N VAL A 200 2.77 -1.60 21.41
CA VAL A 200 1.29 -1.53 21.33
C VAL A 200 0.50 -1.18 22.63
N PRO A 201 0.93 -1.38 23.90
CA PRO A 201 -0.01 -1.22 25.03
C PRO A 201 -0.30 0.23 25.47
N VAL A 202 -1.57 0.41 25.79
CA VAL A 202 -2.42 1.61 25.86
C VAL A 202 -1.99 2.70 26.87
N ARG A 203 -0.91 2.54 27.65
CA ARG A 203 -0.45 3.59 28.61
C ARG A 203 1.04 3.93 28.53
N SER A 204 1.85 3.13 27.85
CA SER A 204 3.30 3.31 27.71
C SER A 204 3.78 3.31 26.26
N CYS A 205 2.90 3.04 25.29
CA CYS A 205 3.23 2.90 23.88
C CYS A 205 3.80 4.19 23.25
N ARG A 206 4.91 4.06 22.50
CA ARG A 206 5.48 5.16 21.71
C ARG A 206 4.53 5.61 20.60
N LEU A 207 3.83 4.70 19.91
CA LEU A 207 2.88 5.02 18.83
C LEU A 207 1.58 5.66 19.33
N ALA A 208 0.99 5.14 20.41
CA ALA A 208 -0.17 5.78 21.06
C ALA A 208 0.21 7.14 21.68
N ARG A 209 1.43 7.28 22.21
CA ARG A 209 1.99 8.59 22.63
C ARG A 209 2.21 9.53 21.44
N CYS A 210 2.52 9.00 20.25
CA CYS A 210 2.52 9.73 18.99
C CYS A 210 1.10 9.99 18.43
N ARG A 211 0.05 9.71 19.20
CA ARG A 211 -1.38 9.94 18.87
C ARG A 211 -1.91 9.11 17.70
N ASN A 212 -1.27 7.99 17.35
CA ASN A 212 -1.89 6.97 16.51
C ASN A 212 -2.41 5.84 17.40
N THR A 213 -3.73 5.75 17.57
CA THR A 213 -4.39 4.79 18.48
C THR A 213 -4.89 3.53 17.78
N TRP A 214 -4.90 3.50 16.45
CA TRP A 214 -5.31 2.35 15.64
C TRP A 214 -4.05 1.57 15.23
N THR A 215 -3.67 0.60 16.05
CA THR A 215 -2.48 -0.25 15.81
C THR A 215 -2.82 -1.72 15.96
N SER A 216 -2.30 -2.58 15.08
CA SER A 216 -2.46 -4.03 15.14
C SER A 216 -1.11 -4.76 15.03
N SER A 217 -1.08 -6.05 15.38
CA SER A 217 0.10 -6.91 15.24
C SER A 217 -0.34 -8.32 14.85
N PRO A 218 0.36 -9.01 13.94
CA PRO A 218 0.08 -10.41 13.64
C PRO A 218 0.30 -11.26 14.90
N THR A 219 -0.71 -11.98 15.37
CA THR A 219 -0.58 -12.94 16.47
C THR A 219 -1.13 -14.29 16.03
N HIS A 220 -0.28 -15.31 15.98
CA HIS A 220 -0.72 -16.70 15.81
C HIS A 220 -0.91 -17.33 17.19
N ARG A 221 -2.01 -18.07 17.36
CA ARG A 221 -2.26 -18.93 18.54
C ARG A 221 -1.58 -20.28 18.36
#